data_AF-A0A7V3HZI6-F1
#
_entry.id   AF-A0A7V3HZI6-F1
#
_cell.length_a   1.000
_cell.length_b   1.000
_cell.length_c   1.000
_cell.angle_alpha   90.00
_cell.angle_beta   90.00
_cell.angle_gamma   90.00
#
_symmetry.space_group_name_H-M   'P 1'
#
loop_
_entity.id
_entity.type
_entity.pdbx_description
1 polymer ?
#
loop_
_entity_poly.entity_id
_entity_poly.type
_entity_poly.pdbx_seq_one_letter_code
_entity_poly.pdbx_strand_id
1 'polypeptide(L)'
;MPTAEPSATPVPNLPPGFDFTDPDVHAERLPVEELAELRRTAPIWWNEQPVGAGGFDDGGFWVVSKHKDVKEISLRSDVFSSLQKTALPRYKDGTVEEQVERGKFVLLNMDAPQHTRLRKIISRAFT
;
A
#
# COMPACT_ATOMS: atom_id res chain seq x y z
N MET A 1 2.28 -6.61 40.72
CA MET A 1 2.19 -7.09 39.33
C MET A 1 3.44 -6.65 38.61
N PRO A 2 4.22 -7.54 37.97
CA PRO A 2 5.36 -7.10 37.18
C PRO A 2 4.83 -6.51 35.86
N THR A 3 5.13 -5.24 35.64
CA THR A 3 4.88 -4.52 34.39
C THR A 3 5.82 -5.11 33.34
N ALA A 4 5.27 -5.76 32.31
CA ALA A 4 6.08 -6.23 31.19
C ALA A 4 6.69 -5.02 30.48
N GLU A 5 8.02 -4.94 30.42
CA GLU A 5 8.72 -3.97 29.59
C GLU A 5 8.31 -4.20 28.13
N PRO A 6 8.01 -3.13 27.36
CA PRO A 6 7.71 -3.29 25.94
C PRO A 6 8.95 -3.86 25.28
N SER A 7 8.87 -5.11 24.80
CA SER A 7 9.94 -5.72 24.01
C SER A 7 10.20 -4.79 22.82
N ALA A 8 11.41 -4.22 22.76
CA ALA A 8 11.79 -3.31 21.70
C ALA A 8 11.53 -3.98 20.35
N THR A 9 10.60 -3.42 19.57
CA THR A 9 10.37 -3.89 18.20
C THR A 9 11.68 -3.70 17.43
N PRO A 10 12.24 -4.75 16.81
CA PRO A 10 13.50 -4.61 16.10
C PRO A 10 13.33 -3.57 14.98
N VAL A 11 14.17 -2.55 14.99
CA VAL A 11 14.22 -1.55 13.91
C VAL A 11 14.78 -2.25 12.67
N PRO A 12 14.10 -2.21 11.52
CA PRO A 12 14.59 -2.87 10.32
C PRO A 12 15.89 -2.21 9.83
N ASN A 13 16.83 -3.02 9.37
CA ASN A 13 18.09 -2.54 8.81
C ASN A 13 17.89 -2.11 7.35
N LEU A 14 17.36 -0.90 7.15
CA LEU A 14 17.14 -0.29 5.83
C LEU A 14 18.00 0.98 5.68
N PRO A 15 18.37 1.37 4.45
CA PRO A 15 18.95 2.69 4.22
C PRO A 15 18.03 3.80 4.77
N PRO A 16 18.58 4.87 5.38
CA PRO A 16 17.77 6.00 5.82
C PRO A 16 16.95 6.59 4.66
N GLY A 17 15.65 6.78 4.87
CA GLY A 17 14.74 7.31 3.85
C GLY A 17 14.40 6.34 2.71
N PHE A 18 14.68 5.04 2.86
CA PHE A 18 14.33 4.04 1.84
C PHE A 18 12.82 4.04 1.57
N ASP A 19 12.44 4.15 0.30
CA ASP A 19 11.06 4.17 -0.17
C ASP A 19 10.80 2.96 -1.08
N PHE A 20 9.92 2.06 -0.63
CA PHE A 20 9.55 0.86 -1.39
C PHE A 20 8.83 1.16 -2.72
N THR A 21 8.36 2.39 -2.91
CA THR A 21 7.69 2.89 -4.12
C THR A 21 8.59 3.76 -4.99
N ASP A 22 9.87 3.91 -4.64
CA ASP A 22 10.83 4.67 -5.46
C ASP A 22 11.00 4.03 -6.84
N PRO A 23 10.61 4.71 -7.93
CA PRO A 23 10.72 4.17 -9.28
C PRO A 23 12.17 3.88 -9.69
N ASP A 24 13.16 4.60 -9.14
CA ASP A 24 14.57 4.41 -9.51
C ASP A 24 15.10 3.08 -8.97
N VAL A 25 14.63 2.65 -7.79
CA VAL A 25 14.93 1.30 -7.27
C VAL A 25 14.43 0.24 -8.26
N HIS A 26 13.18 0.35 -8.71
CA HIS A 26 12.55 -0.62 -9.62
C HIS A 26 13.08 -0.57 -11.06
N ALA A 27 13.68 0.56 -11.46
CA ALA A 27 14.37 0.67 -12.75
C ALA A 27 15.66 -0.16 -12.78
N GLU A 28 16.30 -0.35 -11.63
CA GLU A 28 17.57 -1.09 -11.51
C GLU A 28 17.38 -2.53 -11.02
N ARG A 29 16.50 -2.76 -10.05
CA ARG A 29 16.33 -4.07 -9.39
C ARG A 29 15.00 -4.19 -8.64
N LEU A 30 14.73 -5.38 -8.10
CA LEU A 30 13.65 -5.55 -7.13
C LEU A 30 14.20 -5.42 -5.69
N PRO A 31 13.45 -4.80 -4.75
CA PRO A 31 13.87 -4.66 -3.35
C PRO A 31 13.63 -5.93 -2.52
N VAL A 32 14.17 -7.07 -3.00
CA VAL A 32 13.89 -8.40 -2.42
C VAL A 32 14.45 -8.53 -1.01
N GLU A 33 15.68 -8.06 -0.79
CA GLU A 33 16.36 -8.14 0.51
C GLU A 33 15.73 -7.22 1.54
N GLU A 34 15.33 -6.01 1.12
CA GLU A 34 14.63 -5.06 1.99
C GLU A 34 13.26 -5.59 2.42
N LEU A 35 12.52 -6.22 1.49
CA LEU A 35 11.27 -6.90 1.84
C LEU A 35 11.49 -8.12 2.75
N ALA A 36 12.61 -8.85 2.59
CA ALA A 36 12.97 -9.96 3.47
C ALA A 36 13.30 -9.49 4.89
N GLU A 37 14.00 -8.37 5.00
CA GLU A 37 14.28 -7.70 6.27
C GLU A 37 12.99 -7.32 6.99
N LEU A 38 12.07 -6.61 6.32
CA LEU A 38 10.77 -6.25 6.93
C LEU A 38 10.02 -7.49 7.42
N ARG A 39 9.97 -8.55 6.62
CA ARG A 39 9.31 -9.79 7.05
C ARG A 39 9.93 -10.39 8.31
N ARG A 40 11.23 -10.17 8.57
CA ARG A 40 11.95 -10.71 9.73
C ARG A 40 11.81 -9.82 10.96
N THR A 41 11.86 -8.50 10.80
CA THR A 41 12.03 -7.55 11.91
C THR A 41 10.82 -6.66 12.16
N ALA A 42 10.20 -6.14 11.10
CA ALA A 42 9.06 -5.21 11.17
C ALA A 42 8.05 -5.48 10.03
N PRO A 43 7.19 -6.52 10.15
CA PRO A 43 6.38 -7.00 9.03
C PRO A 43 5.30 -6.02 8.56
N ILE A 44 4.90 -5.11 9.44
CA ILE A 44 4.09 -3.93 9.17
C ILE A 44 4.94 -2.73 9.60
N TRP A 45 5.36 -1.90 8.66
CA TRP A 45 6.30 -0.82 8.91
C TRP A 45 5.86 0.47 8.23
N TRP A 46 6.03 1.60 8.91
CA TRP A 46 5.71 2.91 8.35
C TRP A 46 6.85 3.39 7.44
N ASN A 47 6.57 3.46 6.14
CA ASN A 47 7.46 4.06 5.15
C ASN A 47 7.15 5.55 5.06
N GLU A 48 7.92 6.34 5.80
CA GLU A 48 7.82 7.80 5.76
C GLU A 48 8.21 8.33 4.38
N GLN A 49 7.46 9.32 3.90
CA GLN A 49 7.73 10.05 2.66
C GLN A 49 7.63 11.57 2.91
N PRO A 50 8.57 12.37 2.38
CA PRO A 50 8.49 13.82 2.51
C PRO A 50 7.35 14.39 1.67
N VAL A 51 6.76 15.51 2.13
CA VAL A 51 5.72 16.23 1.39
C VAL A 51 6.24 16.64 0.01
N GLY A 52 5.42 16.44 -1.02
CA GLY A 52 5.76 16.71 -2.42
C GLY A 52 6.53 15.58 -3.10
N ALA A 53 6.84 14.48 -2.41
CA ALA A 53 7.49 13.31 -2.99
C ALA A 53 6.60 12.07 -2.84
N GLY A 54 6.48 11.29 -3.91
CA GLY A 54 5.77 10.02 -3.87
C GLY A 54 4.29 10.05 -4.14
N GLY A 55 3.82 11.21 -4.59
CA GLY A 55 2.48 11.41 -5.10
C GLY A 55 1.45 11.72 -4.01
N PHE A 56 1.54 11.13 -2.83
CA PHE A 56 0.58 11.39 -1.75
C PHE A 56 1.18 12.25 -0.65
N ASP A 57 0.58 13.42 -0.40
CA ASP A 57 1.01 14.36 0.64
C ASP A 57 0.41 14.02 2.02
N ASP A 58 0.56 12.77 2.46
CA ASP A 58 0.04 12.25 3.73
C ASP A 58 1.13 11.76 4.70
N GLY A 59 2.40 11.94 4.33
CA GLY A 59 3.57 11.63 5.15
C GLY A 59 4.08 10.19 5.00
N GLY A 60 3.44 9.36 4.18
CA GLY A 60 3.89 8.00 3.89
C GLY A 60 2.79 6.95 4.00
N PHE A 61 3.20 5.69 4.05
CA PHE A 61 2.27 4.55 4.04
C PHE A 61 2.78 3.36 4.85
N TRP A 62 1.87 2.46 5.21
CA TRP A 62 2.22 1.19 5.83
C TRP A 62 2.65 0.16 4.78
N VAL A 63 3.89 -0.32 4.86
CA VAL A 63 4.35 -1.48 4.10
C VAL A 63 3.86 -2.75 4.79
N VAL A 64 3.04 -3.52 4.09
CA VAL A 64 2.51 -4.80 4.57
C VAL A 64 3.23 -5.94 3.85
N SER A 65 4.19 -6.56 4.55
CA SER A 65 5.16 -7.46 3.91
C SER A 65 4.83 -8.96 4.05
N LYS A 66 3.82 -9.33 4.85
CA LYS A 66 3.42 -10.72 5.08
C LYS A 66 2.15 -11.05 4.30
N HIS A 67 2.17 -12.22 3.65
CA HIS A 67 1.03 -12.75 2.90
C HIS A 67 -0.28 -12.82 3.71
N LYS A 68 -0.21 -13.21 5.00
CA LYS A 68 -1.41 -13.30 5.85
C LYS A 68 -2.11 -11.94 6.02
N ASP A 69 -1.33 -10.87 6.14
CA ASP A 69 -1.83 -9.52 6.43
C ASP A 69 -2.34 -8.89 5.12
N VAL A 70 -1.66 -9.14 3.99
CA VAL A 70 -2.17 -8.78 2.64
C VAL A 70 -3.54 -9.44 2.40
N LYS A 71 -3.69 -10.72 2.73
CA LYS A 71 -4.97 -11.42 2.59
C LYS A 71 -6.05 -10.83 3.49
N GLU A 72 -5.72 -10.52 4.75
CA GLU A 72 -6.66 -9.89 5.68
C GLU A 72 -7.17 -8.55 5.16
N ILE A 73 -6.26 -7.67 4.72
CA ILE A 73 -6.58 -6.38 4.11
C ILE A 73 -7.50 -6.57 2.89
N SER A 74 -7.14 -7.50 2.01
CA SER A 74 -7.89 -7.76 0.78
C SER A 74 -9.31 -8.28 1.03
N LEU A 75 -9.54 -8.97 2.16
CA LEU A 75 -10.86 -9.49 2.54
C LEU A 75 -11.73 -8.45 3.24
N ARG A 76 -11.12 -7.43 3.86
CA ARG A 76 -11.79 -6.39 4.64
C ARG A 76 -11.96 -5.09 3.85
N SER A 77 -12.57 -5.19 2.67
CA SER A 77 -12.85 -4.03 1.81
C SER A 77 -13.90 -3.06 2.39
N ASP A 78 -14.57 -3.45 3.49
CA ASP A 78 -15.36 -2.56 4.33
C ASP A 78 -14.51 -1.56 5.14
N VAL A 79 -13.21 -1.85 5.30
CA VAL A 79 -12.25 -1.02 6.06
C VAL A 79 -11.15 -0.47 5.16
N PHE A 80 -10.62 -1.29 4.26
CA PHE A 80 -9.55 -0.89 3.34
C PHE A 80 -10.15 -0.56 1.97
N SER A 81 -10.39 0.73 1.75
CA SER A 81 -11.00 1.28 0.53
C SER A 81 -10.03 1.27 -0.65
N SER A 82 -10.53 0.86 -1.82
CA SER A 82 -9.84 1.07 -3.10
C SER A 82 -10.22 2.42 -3.75
N LEU A 83 -11.32 3.04 -3.31
CA LEU A 83 -11.83 4.30 -3.87
C LEU A 83 -11.10 5.54 -3.34
N GLN A 84 -10.75 5.56 -2.05
CA GLN A 84 -10.28 6.78 -1.37
C GLN A 84 -9.01 7.38 -2.00
N LYS A 85 -8.04 6.53 -2.35
CA LYS A 85 -6.74 6.96 -2.92
C LYS A 85 -6.26 6.11 -4.08
N THR A 86 -7.18 5.34 -4.69
CA THR A 86 -6.89 4.31 -5.70
C THR A 86 -6.08 3.12 -5.15
N ALA A 87 -5.94 2.07 -5.96
CA ALA A 87 -5.12 0.91 -5.65
C ALA A 87 -3.63 1.07 -6.05
N LEU A 88 -3.24 2.17 -6.69
CA LEU A 88 -1.85 2.40 -7.12
C LEU A 88 -1.10 3.24 -6.07
N PRO A 89 0.05 2.77 -5.57
CA PRO A 89 0.77 3.43 -4.48
C PRO A 89 1.68 4.57 -4.95
N ARG A 90 1.87 4.77 -6.25
CA ARG A 90 2.77 5.78 -6.81
C ARG A 90 2.23 6.35 -8.11
N TYR A 91 2.32 7.67 -8.23
CA TYR A 91 2.05 8.42 -9.44
C TYR A 91 3.18 9.40 -9.70
N LYS A 92 3.18 10.04 -10.86
CA LYS A 92 4.07 11.17 -11.13
C LYS A 92 3.69 12.34 -10.23
N ASP A 93 4.68 12.99 -9.62
CA ASP A 93 4.45 14.14 -8.74
C ASP A 93 3.64 15.23 -9.46
N GLY A 94 2.71 15.84 -8.73
CA GLY A 94 1.78 16.84 -9.27
C GLY A 94 0.62 16.28 -10.10
N THR A 95 0.48 14.96 -10.28
CA THR A 95 -0.62 14.37 -11.07
C THR A 95 -1.68 13.65 -10.22
N VAL A 96 -1.48 13.55 -8.91
CA VAL A 96 -2.20 12.58 -8.08
C VAL A 96 -3.69 12.88 -7.99
N GLU A 97 -4.07 14.14 -7.81
CA GLU A 97 -5.48 14.53 -7.77
C GLU A 97 -6.21 14.13 -9.06
N GLU A 98 -5.62 14.43 -10.22
CA GLU A 98 -6.16 14.03 -11.52
C GLU A 98 -6.30 12.51 -11.65
N GLN A 99 -5.28 11.75 -11.21
CA GLN A 99 -5.27 10.29 -11.27
C GLN A 99 -6.31 9.67 -10.33
N VAL A 100 -6.48 10.23 -9.13
CA VAL A 100 -7.50 9.82 -8.16
C VAL A 100 -8.89 10.07 -8.74
N GLU A 101 -9.18 11.27 -9.26
CA GLU A 101 -10.48 11.60 -9.84
C GLU A 101 -10.83 10.71 -11.04
N ARG A 102 -9.88 10.48 -11.95
CA ARG A 102 -10.08 9.56 -13.09
C ARG A 102 -10.21 8.11 -12.64
N GLY A 103 -9.45 7.73 -11.61
CA GLY A 103 -9.43 6.37 -11.06
C GLY A 103 -10.81 5.90 -10.63
N LYS A 104 -11.66 6.79 -10.09
CA LYS A 104 -13.01 6.48 -9.58
C LYS A 104 -13.94 5.80 -10.60
N PHE A 105 -13.68 5.96 -11.90
CA PHE A 105 -14.48 5.36 -12.97
C PHE A 105 -14.05 3.94 -13.36
N VAL A 106 -12.89 3.47 -12.88
CA VAL A 106 -12.35 2.14 -13.17
C VAL A 106 -12.82 1.17 -12.08
N LEU A 107 -13.34 -0.01 -12.47
CA LEU A 107 -13.82 -1.03 -11.52
C LEU A 107 -12.83 -1.33 -10.39
N LEU A 108 -11.52 -1.35 -10.69
CA LEU A 108 -10.45 -1.61 -9.72
C LEU A 108 -10.45 -0.65 -8.52
N ASN A 109 -10.81 0.61 -8.73
CA ASN A 109 -10.79 1.67 -7.71
C ASN A 109 -12.21 2.01 -7.22
N MET A 110 -13.14 1.06 -7.26
CA MET A 110 -14.48 1.23 -6.71
C MET A 110 -14.63 0.43 -5.42
N ASP A 111 -15.43 0.96 -4.51
CA ASP A 111 -15.90 0.23 -3.33
C ASP A 111 -17.35 -0.25 -3.51
N ALA A 112 -17.85 -1.05 -2.56
CA ALA A 112 -19.26 -1.39 -2.49
C ALA A 112 -20.13 -0.15 -2.17
N PRO A 113 -21.38 -0.08 -2.68
CA PRO A 113 -22.09 -1.09 -3.48
C PRO A 113 -21.79 -1.05 -5.00
N GLN A 114 -21.14 0.00 -5.51
CA GLN A 114 -20.91 0.20 -6.95
C GLN A 114 -20.03 -0.90 -7.55
N HIS A 115 -18.91 -1.21 -6.89
CA HIS A 115 -18.02 -2.31 -7.27
C HIS A 115 -18.78 -3.64 -7.36
N THR A 116 -19.56 -3.97 -6.32
CA THR A 116 -20.32 -5.23 -6.25
C THR A 116 -21.28 -5.38 -7.42
N ARG A 117 -22.01 -4.31 -7.77
CA ARG A 117 -22.93 -4.30 -8.91
C ARG A 117 -22.18 -4.50 -10.23
N LEU A 118 -21.12 -3.74 -10.47
CA LEU A 118 -20.41 -3.74 -11.74
C LEU A 118 -19.60 -5.04 -11.93
N ARG A 119 -18.95 -5.55 -10.89
CA ARG A 119 -18.25 -6.84 -10.90
C ARG A 119 -19.19 -7.99 -11.29
N LYS A 120 -20.41 -8.02 -10.73
CA LYS A 120 -21.42 -9.05 -11.07
C LYS A 120 -21.79 -9.05 -12.56
N ILE A 121 -21.81 -7.88 -13.20
CA ILE A 121 -22.08 -7.77 -14.64
C ILE A 121 -20.87 -8.27 -15.44
N ILE A 122 -19.68 -7.77 -15.13
CA ILE A 122 -18.45 -8.05 -15.86
C ILE A 122 -18.03 -9.52 -15.76
N SER A 123 -18.22 -10.16 -14.59
CA SER A 123 -17.85 -11.56 -14.38
C SER A 123 -18.51 -12.55 -15.35
N ARG A 124 -19.63 -12.18 -15.99
CA ARG A 124 -20.29 -13.01 -17.02
C ARG A 124 -19.45 -13.22 -18.28
N ALA A 125 -18.44 -12.38 -18.52
CA ALA A 125 -17.54 -12.50 -19.66
C ALA A 125 -16.28 -13.35 -19.38
N PHE A 126 -16.12 -13.86 -18.16
CA PHE A 126 -14.92 -14.59 -17.71
C PHE A 126 -15.25 -15.97 -17.13
N THR A 127 -16.29 -16.64 -17.67
CA THR A 127 -16.76 -17.96 -17.23
C THR A 127 -16.07 -19.08 -17.97
#